data_AF-A0A4U5LPW1-F1
#
_entry.id   AF-A0A4U5LPW1-F1
#
_cell.length_a   1.000
_cell.length_b   1.000
_cell.length_c   1.000
_cell.angle_alpha   90.00
_cell.angle_beta   90.00
_cell.angle_gamma   90.00
#
_symmetry.space_group_name_H-M   'P 1'
#
loop_
_entity.id
_entity.type
_entity.pdbx_description
1 polymer ?
#
loop_
_entity_poly.entity_id
_entity_poly.type
_entity_poly.pdbx_seq_one_letter_code
_entity_poly.pdbx_strand_id
1 'polypeptide(L)'
;MTTQDLNELNEYLRENKADEAKLMINKNPELLTKKDDSSRTVIHWAASGGCLPLLEYALSKNIDDAVVADDMGFTPLMIAAAAGRSEVVRHLMAIPIVCINSVNVNGQSALHYAASKGHETIVKMLLEADVHINVQDQYGATPLHRASSLNRRAIIRLLLSAKAIRLNLKDSEGNTPLHLACEDGSEDAMFDLVKAGADLDITNKEEKTPFEYLKSRELIEKLLKLVPAKAR
;
A
#
# COMPACT_ATOMS: atom_id res chain seq x y z
N MET A 1 21.80 7.92 18.59
CA MET A 1 22.40 7.00 19.61
C MET A 1 21.25 6.29 20.29
N THR A 2 20.72 5.27 19.61
CA THR A 2 19.63 4.43 20.10
C THR A 2 20.07 3.80 21.42
N THR A 3 19.40 4.17 22.52
CA THR A 3 19.67 3.56 23.82
C THR A 3 19.39 2.08 23.73
N GLN A 4 20.21 1.26 24.40
CA GLN A 4 20.05 -0.20 24.50
C GLN A 4 18.59 -0.60 24.75
N ASP A 5 17.88 0.15 25.59
CA ASP A 5 16.46 0.00 25.89
C ASP A 5 15.52 0.07 24.67
N LEU A 6 15.80 0.93 23.69
CA LEU A 6 14.99 1.05 22.48
C LEU A 6 15.22 -0.14 21.54
N ASN A 7 16.46 -0.61 21.45
CA ASN A 7 16.79 -1.79 20.66
C ASN A 7 16.15 -3.05 21.26
N GLU A 8 16.20 -3.20 22.58
CA GLU A 8 15.56 -4.32 23.28
C GLU A 8 14.02 -4.27 23.16
N LEU A 9 13.41 -3.09 23.27
CA LEU A 9 11.98 -2.91 23.01
C LEU A 9 11.60 -3.30 21.56
N ASN A 10 12.43 -2.92 20.59
CA ASN A 10 12.23 -3.27 19.18
C ASN A 10 12.34 -4.78 18.93
N GLU A 11 13.24 -5.47 19.61
CA GLU A 11 13.33 -6.94 19.54
C GLU A 11 12.06 -7.60 20.11
N TYR A 12 11.55 -7.15 21.25
CA TYR A 12 10.27 -7.67 21.77
C TYR A 12 9.10 -7.43 20.80
N LEU A 13 9.10 -6.32 20.08
CA LEU A 13 8.07 -6.03 19.09
C LEU A 13 8.18 -6.91 17.85
N ARG A 14 9.40 -7.28 17.44
CA ARG A 14 9.63 -8.26 16.35
C ARG A 14 9.20 -9.66 16.75
N GLU A 15 9.43 -10.04 18.01
CA GLU A 15 9.06 -11.34 18.56
C GLU A 15 7.60 -11.42 19.04
N ASN A 16 6.82 -10.34 18.90
CA ASN A 16 5.43 -10.23 19.36
C ASN A 16 5.23 -10.46 20.88
N LYS A 17 6.23 -10.06 21.68
CA LYS A 17 6.25 -10.13 23.15
C LYS A 17 5.64 -8.89 23.78
N ALA A 18 4.31 -8.79 23.67
CA ALA A 18 3.56 -7.60 24.06
C ALA A 18 3.65 -7.28 25.57
N ASP A 19 3.67 -8.31 26.43
CA ASP A 19 3.63 -8.13 27.88
C ASP A 19 4.99 -7.67 28.42
N GLU A 20 6.07 -8.21 27.87
CA GLU A 20 7.45 -7.78 28.16
C GLU A 20 7.68 -6.34 27.70
N ALA A 21 7.22 -5.99 26.49
CA ALA A 21 7.27 -4.63 25.98
C ALA A 21 6.50 -3.64 26.88
N LYS A 22 5.30 -4.01 27.34
CA LYS A 22 4.52 -3.20 28.29
C LYS A 22 5.21 -3.06 29.64
N LEU A 23 5.78 -4.14 30.17
CA LEU A 23 6.52 -4.11 31.43
C LEU A 23 7.72 -3.17 31.34
N MET A 24 8.44 -3.19 30.22
CA MET A 24 9.58 -2.31 29.97
C MET A 24 9.15 -0.84 29.92
N ILE A 25 8.06 -0.53 29.23
CA ILE A 25 7.50 0.83 29.15
C ILE A 25 6.98 1.30 30.52
N ASN A 26 6.38 0.41 31.31
CA ASN A 26 5.94 0.76 32.67
C ASN A 26 7.12 1.07 33.60
N LYS A 27 8.27 0.41 33.40
CA LYS A 27 9.51 0.71 34.13
C LYS A 27 10.17 2.01 33.63
N ASN A 28 10.03 2.33 32.34
CA ASN A 28 10.57 3.54 31.74
C ASN A 28 9.55 4.21 30.78
N PRO A 29 8.66 5.07 31.31
CA PRO A 29 7.61 5.71 30.51
C PRO A 29 8.13 6.64 29.40
N GLU A 30 9.37 7.15 29.51
CA GLU A 30 9.99 7.99 28.48
C GLU A 30 10.15 7.27 27.13
N LEU A 31 10.12 5.93 27.13
CA LEU A 31 10.16 5.11 25.92
C LEU A 31 8.95 5.34 25.00
N LEU A 32 7.81 5.80 25.52
CA LEU A 32 6.62 6.11 24.71
C LEU A 32 6.91 7.24 23.71
N THR A 33 7.61 8.29 24.18
CA THR A 33 7.91 9.49 23.40
C THR A 33 9.26 9.43 22.69
N LYS A 34 10.06 8.40 23.00
CA LYS A 34 11.41 8.27 22.45
C LYS A 34 11.36 7.95 20.96
N LYS A 35 12.12 8.75 20.20
CA LYS A 35 12.29 8.58 18.77
C LYS A 35 13.59 7.84 18.47
N ASP A 36 13.56 6.97 17.46
CA ASP A 36 14.76 6.40 16.86
C ASP A 36 15.46 7.42 15.94
N ASP A 37 16.51 6.98 15.24
CA ASP A 37 17.25 7.82 14.31
C ASP A 37 16.46 8.17 13.01
N SER A 38 15.25 7.62 12.82
CA SER A 38 14.31 7.91 11.73
C SER A 38 13.04 8.64 12.21
N SER A 39 13.06 9.20 13.42
CA SER A 39 11.90 9.82 14.09
C SER A 39 10.73 8.88 14.45
N ARG A 40 10.94 7.56 14.45
CA ARG A 40 9.94 6.55 14.79
C ARG A 40 9.79 6.39 16.29
N THR A 41 8.54 6.41 16.72
CA THR A 41 8.08 6.11 18.08
C THR A 41 7.65 4.65 18.23
N VAL A 42 7.36 4.23 19.47
CA VAL A 42 6.83 2.90 19.79
C VAL A 42 5.61 2.49 18.96
N ILE A 43 4.75 3.43 18.57
CA ILE A 43 3.57 3.16 17.75
C ILE A 43 3.96 2.65 16.36
N HIS A 44 4.98 3.23 15.72
CA HIS A 44 5.44 2.78 14.41
C HIS A 44 5.95 1.34 14.47
N TRP A 45 6.68 1.01 15.54
CA TRP A 45 7.21 -0.33 15.76
C TRP A 45 6.11 -1.34 16.10
N ALA A 46 5.16 -0.97 16.96
CA ALA A 46 3.99 -1.79 17.25
C ALA A 46 3.15 -2.04 15.99
N ALA A 47 2.98 -1.03 15.13
CA ALA A 47 2.32 -1.14 13.84
C ALA A 47 3.05 -2.06 12.86
N SER A 48 4.38 -2.00 12.82
CA SER A 48 5.21 -2.89 12.00
C SER A 48 5.18 -4.34 12.52
N GLY A 49 5.29 -4.53 13.83
CA GLY A 49 5.30 -5.84 14.49
C GLY A 49 3.93 -6.52 14.49
N GLY A 50 2.85 -5.74 14.44
CA GLY A 50 1.48 -6.24 14.59
C GLY A 50 1.05 -6.39 16.06
N CYS A 51 1.76 -5.72 16.97
CA CYS A 51 1.50 -5.79 18.41
C CYS A 51 0.33 -4.86 18.80
N LEU A 52 -0.90 -5.28 18.49
CA LEU A 52 -2.11 -4.52 18.79
C LEU A 52 -2.24 -4.15 20.28
N PRO A 53 -1.98 -5.04 21.26
CA PRO A 53 -2.14 -4.68 22.66
C PRO A 53 -1.18 -3.58 23.14
N LEU A 54 0.00 -3.47 22.52
CA LEU A 54 0.92 -2.37 22.84
C LEU A 54 0.51 -1.08 22.15
N LEU A 55 0.06 -1.18 20.89
CA LEU A 55 -0.47 -0.03 20.14
C LEU A 55 -1.63 0.61 20.91
N GLU A 56 -2.61 -0.19 21.35
CA GLU A 56 -3.73 0.28 22.17
C GLU A 56 -3.26 0.91 23.49
N TYR A 57 -2.28 0.29 24.15
CA TYR A 57 -1.73 0.82 25.39
C TYR A 57 -1.10 2.20 25.19
N ALA A 58 -0.25 2.36 24.17
CA ALA A 58 0.40 3.63 23.90
C ALA A 58 -0.60 4.71 23.45
N LEU A 59 -1.58 4.37 22.61
CA LEU A 59 -2.66 5.29 22.21
C LEU A 59 -3.59 5.69 23.37
N SER A 60 -3.75 4.83 24.37
CA SER A 60 -4.48 5.19 25.60
C SER A 60 -3.78 6.27 26.43
N LYS A 61 -2.47 6.45 26.24
CA LYS A 61 -1.68 7.50 26.92
C LYS A 61 -1.69 8.80 26.13
N ASN A 62 -1.59 8.70 24.80
CA ASN A 62 -1.64 9.84 23.90
C ASN A 62 -2.25 9.42 22.56
N ILE A 63 -3.48 9.86 22.29
CA ILE A 63 -4.18 9.49 21.06
C ILE A 63 -3.52 10.12 19.82
N ASP A 64 -2.90 11.31 19.96
CA ASP A 64 -2.28 12.05 18.85
C ASP A 64 -1.11 11.28 18.22
N ASP A 65 -0.55 10.30 18.93
CA ASP A 65 0.48 9.40 18.38
C ASP A 65 -0.07 8.42 17.33
N ALA A 66 -1.40 8.37 17.08
CA ALA A 66 -1.95 7.59 15.97
C ALA A 66 -1.61 8.18 14.59
N VAL A 67 -1.29 9.46 14.52
CA VAL A 67 -1.04 10.20 13.26
C VAL A 67 0.39 10.72 13.12
N VAL A 68 1.26 10.44 14.11
CA VAL A 68 2.67 10.81 14.03
C VAL A 68 3.30 10.20 12.76
N ALA A 69 4.19 10.96 12.12
CA ALA A 69 4.91 10.49 10.94
C ALA A 69 6.41 10.43 11.23
N ASP A 70 7.08 9.44 10.65
CA ASP A 70 8.55 9.34 10.65
C ASP A 70 9.18 10.38 9.68
N ASP A 71 10.51 10.43 9.59
CA ASP A 71 11.21 11.43 8.75
C ASP A 71 10.85 11.35 7.26
N MET A 72 10.35 10.19 6.81
CA MET A 72 9.90 9.96 5.44
C MET A 72 8.39 10.14 5.28
N GLY A 73 7.70 10.59 6.32
CA GLY A 73 6.25 10.80 6.30
C GLY A 73 5.43 9.53 6.48
N PHE A 74 6.03 8.41 6.93
CA PHE A 74 5.27 7.19 7.17
C PHE A 74 4.46 7.29 8.46
N THR A 75 3.15 7.18 8.32
CA THR A 75 2.24 7.04 9.46
C THR A 75 2.17 5.59 9.95
N PRO A 76 1.73 5.34 11.20
CA PRO A 76 1.47 4.00 11.71
C PRO A 76 0.57 3.18 10.79
N LEU A 77 -0.44 3.79 10.17
CA LEU A 77 -1.34 3.13 9.24
C LEU A 77 -0.59 2.63 7.98
N MET A 78 0.28 3.46 7.40
CA MET A 78 1.09 3.07 6.24
C MET A 78 2.05 1.93 6.57
N ILE A 79 2.69 1.97 7.74
CA ILE A 79 3.60 0.91 8.20
C ILE A 79 2.84 -0.40 8.42
N ALA A 80 1.70 -0.36 9.12
CA ALA A 80 0.85 -1.52 9.32
C ALA A 80 0.36 -2.11 7.99
N ALA A 81 -0.04 -1.25 7.05
CA ALA A 81 -0.45 -1.64 5.71
C ALA A 81 0.69 -2.29 4.92
N ALA A 82 1.91 -1.75 4.98
CA ALA A 82 3.09 -2.34 4.33
C ALA A 82 3.48 -3.70 4.95
N ALA A 83 3.37 -3.82 6.27
CA ALA A 83 3.72 -5.02 7.03
C ALA A 83 2.62 -6.10 7.03
N GLY A 84 1.44 -5.83 6.48
CA GLY A 84 0.35 -6.81 6.38
C GLY A 84 -0.44 -7.01 7.69
N ARG A 85 -0.36 -6.07 8.63
CA ARG A 85 -0.96 -6.19 9.98
C ARG A 85 -2.43 -5.79 9.98
N SER A 86 -3.28 -6.67 9.46
CA SER A 86 -4.70 -6.40 9.23
C SER A 86 -5.46 -5.93 10.47
N GLU A 87 -5.23 -6.54 11.64
CA GLU A 87 -5.90 -6.14 12.89
C GLU A 87 -5.46 -4.74 13.36
N VAL A 88 -4.18 -4.40 13.21
CA VAL A 88 -3.69 -3.05 13.52
C VAL A 88 -4.25 -2.03 12.55
N VAL A 89 -4.31 -2.35 11.25
CA VAL A 89 -4.93 -1.48 10.24
C VAL A 89 -6.39 -1.21 10.59
N ARG A 90 -7.15 -2.26 10.93
CA ARG A 90 -8.56 -2.13 11.35
C ARG A 90 -8.70 -1.20 12.55
N HIS A 91 -7.86 -1.39 13.57
CA HIS A 91 -7.90 -0.57 14.78
C HIS A 91 -7.58 0.89 14.48
N LEU A 92 -6.49 1.16 13.73
CA LEU A 92 -6.09 2.52 13.37
C LEU A 92 -7.15 3.23 12.52
N MET A 93 -7.80 2.53 11.59
CA MET A 93 -8.87 3.08 10.76
C MET A 93 -10.14 3.43 11.56
N ALA A 94 -10.36 2.81 12.71
CA ALA A 94 -11.48 3.11 13.59
C ALA A 94 -11.27 4.40 14.42
N ILE A 95 -10.04 4.94 14.44
CA ILE A 95 -9.70 6.13 15.21
C ILE A 95 -10.05 7.39 14.38
N PRO A 96 -10.90 8.30 14.89
CA PRO A 96 -11.39 9.44 14.10
C PRO A 96 -10.32 10.41 13.58
N ILE A 97 -9.20 10.56 14.31
CA ILE A 97 -8.13 11.48 13.90
C ILE A 97 -7.27 10.93 12.76
N VAL A 98 -7.34 9.63 12.48
CA VAL A 98 -6.49 8.98 11.47
C VAL A 98 -7.03 9.25 10.07
N CYS A 99 -6.27 10.01 9.28
CA CYS A 99 -6.58 10.22 7.87
C CYS A 99 -6.07 9.04 7.02
N ILE A 100 -7.00 8.22 6.52
CA ILE A 100 -6.72 7.04 5.66
C ILE A 100 -6.03 7.45 4.35
N ASN A 101 -6.31 8.66 3.89
CA ASN A 101 -5.86 9.21 2.62
C ASN A 101 -4.52 9.96 2.70
N SER A 102 -3.86 9.95 3.87
CA SER A 102 -2.53 10.53 4.02
C SER A 102 -1.55 9.90 3.04
N VAL A 103 -0.59 10.72 2.61
CA VAL A 103 0.52 10.32 1.75
C VAL A 103 1.84 10.71 2.40
N ASN A 104 2.87 9.91 2.16
CA ASN A 104 4.22 10.20 2.64
C ASN A 104 4.96 11.16 1.70
N VAL A 105 6.26 11.41 1.93
CA VAL A 105 7.06 12.34 1.11
C VAL A 105 7.16 11.93 -0.36
N ASN A 106 6.96 10.65 -0.67
CA ASN A 106 6.95 10.10 -2.02
C ASN A 106 5.55 10.13 -2.66
N GLY A 107 4.54 10.71 -2.00
CA GLY A 107 3.15 10.67 -2.46
C GLY A 107 2.47 9.30 -2.30
N GLN A 108 3.08 8.37 -1.55
CA GLN A 108 2.55 7.01 -1.38
C GLN A 108 1.61 6.94 -0.18
N SER A 109 0.43 6.38 -0.40
CA SER A 109 -0.58 6.11 0.62
C SER A 109 -0.50 4.68 1.18
N ALA A 110 -1.25 4.39 2.24
CA ALA A 110 -1.38 3.02 2.76
C ALA A 110 -1.85 2.02 1.68
N LEU A 111 -2.72 2.46 0.75
CA LEU A 111 -3.20 1.63 -0.36
C LEU A 111 -2.07 1.26 -1.34
N HIS A 112 -1.12 2.16 -1.62
CA HIS A 112 0.04 1.83 -2.46
C HIS A 112 0.85 0.69 -1.86
N TYR A 113 1.14 0.75 -0.56
CA TYR A 113 1.92 -0.27 0.13
C TYR A 113 1.19 -1.60 0.21
N ALA A 114 -0.09 -1.60 0.60
CA ALA A 114 -0.90 -2.80 0.64
C ALA A 114 -1.00 -3.46 -0.75
N ALA A 115 -1.21 -2.65 -1.79
CA ALA A 115 -1.31 -3.13 -3.16
C ALA A 115 0.01 -3.73 -3.66
N SER A 116 1.13 -3.02 -3.46
CA SER A 116 2.47 -3.48 -3.86
C SER A 116 2.88 -4.79 -3.18
N LYS A 117 2.58 -4.92 -1.89
CA LYS A 117 2.94 -6.09 -1.09
C LYS A 117 1.97 -7.27 -1.23
N GLY A 118 0.80 -7.07 -1.84
CA GLY A 118 -0.17 -8.14 -2.08
C GLY A 118 -1.10 -8.42 -0.89
N HIS A 119 -1.28 -7.47 0.02
CA HIS A 119 -2.08 -7.67 1.24
C HIS A 119 -3.57 -7.49 0.98
N GLU A 120 -4.23 -8.55 0.47
CA GLU A 120 -5.63 -8.52 0.02
C GLU A 120 -6.62 -8.03 1.08
N THR A 121 -6.50 -8.52 2.32
CA THR A 121 -7.39 -8.15 3.42
C THR A 121 -7.33 -6.65 3.70
N ILE A 122 -6.13 -6.07 3.68
CA ILE A 122 -5.93 -4.64 3.90
C ILE A 122 -6.46 -3.83 2.73
N VAL A 123 -6.23 -4.27 1.49
CA VAL A 123 -6.80 -3.58 0.32
C VAL A 123 -8.33 -3.57 0.38
N LYS A 124 -8.98 -4.68 0.74
CA LYS A 124 -10.44 -4.72 0.96
C LYS A 124 -10.90 -3.71 2.00
N MET A 125 -10.28 -3.71 3.18
CA MET A 125 -10.63 -2.76 4.25
C MET A 125 -10.47 -1.30 3.82
N LEU A 126 -9.38 -0.96 3.11
CA LEU A 126 -9.15 0.39 2.61
C LEU A 126 -10.18 0.82 1.55
N LEU A 127 -10.57 -0.10 0.66
CA LEU A 127 -11.60 0.16 -0.36
C LEU A 127 -12.99 0.35 0.24
N GLU A 128 -13.32 -0.36 1.32
CA GLU A 128 -14.57 -0.20 2.07
C GLU A 128 -14.65 1.15 2.82
N ALA A 129 -13.51 1.81 3.02
CA ALA A 129 -13.40 3.09 3.72
C ALA A 129 -13.29 4.31 2.78
N ASP A 130 -13.76 4.20 1.54
CA ASP A 130 -13.79 5.28 0.54
C ASP A 130 -12.44 5.99 0.31
N VAL A 131 -11.35 5.21 0.30
CA VAL A 131 -9.99 5.72 0.01
C VAL A 131 -9.90 6.30 -1.40
N HIS A 132 -9.01 7.28 -1.61
CA HIS A 132 -8.64 7.79 -2.93
C HIS A 132 -7.92 6.71 -3.75
N ILE A 133 -8.68 5.83 -4.41
CA ILE A 133 -8.16 4.66 -5.12
C ILE A 133 -7.18 5.00 -6.26
N ASN A 134 -7.32 6.19 -6.84
CA ASN A 134 -6.51 6.67 -7.96
C ASN A 134 -5.41 7.66 -7.52
N VAL A 135 -5.04 7.68 -6.24
CA VAL A 135 -3.93 8.53 -5.78
C VAL A 135 -2.67 8.21 -6.59
N GLN A 136 -1.95 9.25 -7.02
CA GLN A 136 -0.69 9.11 -7.75
C GLN A 136 0.47 9.46 -6.83
N ASP A 137 1.46 8.58 -6.79
CA ASP A 137 2.72 8.86 -6.10
C ASP A 137 3.59 9.86 -6.90
N GLN A 138 4.78 10.18 -6.41
CA GLN A 138 5.70 11.15 -7.03
C GLN A 138 6.12 10.77 -8.46
N TYR A 139 5.95 9.51 -8.86
CA TYR A 139 6.20 9.02 -10.22
C TYR A 139 4.92 8.92 -11.04
N GLY A 140 3.81 9.51 -10.59
CA GLY A 140 2.52 9.38 -11.25
C GLY A 140 1.89 7.98 -11.12
N ALA A 141 2.53 7.04 -10.41
CA ALA A 141 2.05 5.67 -10.32
C ALA A 141 0.91 5.57 -9.31
N THR A 142 -0.16 4.90 -9.70
CA THR A 142 -1.30 4.60 -8.80
C THR A 142 -1.11 3.25 -8.09
N PRO A 143 -1.93 2.91 -7.08
CA PRO A 143 -1.92 1.56 -6.50
C PRO A 143 -2.13 0.46 -7.54
N LEU A 144 -2.91 0.72 -8.61
CA LEU A 144 -3.10 -0.21 -9.72
C LEU A 144 -1.82 -0.40 -10.54
N HIS A 145 -1.04 0.67 -10.79
CA HIS A 145 0.28 0.55 -11.44
C HIS A 145 1.20 -0.37 -10.62
N ARG A 146 1.29 -0.15 -9.31
CA ARG A 146 2.12 -0.95 -8.40
C ARG A 146 1.67 -2.41 -8.33
N ALA A 147 0.37 -2.67 -8.37
CA ALA A 147 -0.17 -4.02 -8.41
C ALA A 147 0.13 -4.72 -9.75
N SER A 148 0.01 -4.01 -10.88
CA SER A 148 0.35 -4.52 -12.21
C SER A 148 1.82 -4.85 -12.37
N SER A 149 2.72 -3.93 -11.98
CA SER A 149 4.17 -4.13 -12.12
C SER A 149 4.75 -5.22 -11.23
N LEU A 150 3.99 -5.69 -10.24
CA LEU A 150 4.41 -6.73 -9.29
C LEU A 150 3.54 -7.98 -9.38
N ASN A 151 2.75 -8.09 -10.46
CA ASN A 151 1.88 -9.23 -10.74
C ASN A 151 0.96 -9.61 -9.54
N ARG A 152 0.38 -8.61 -8.88
CA ARG A 152 -0.52 -8.82 -7.73
C ARG A 152 -1.94 -9.04 -8.22
N ARG A 153 -2.18 -10.17 -8.90
CA ARG A 153 -3.47 -10.49 -9.54
C ARG A 153 -4.69 -10.28 -8.64
N ALA A 154 -4.65 -10.81 -7.41
CA ALA A 154 -5.78 -10.68 -6.49
C ALA A 154 -6.05 -9.20 -6.14
N ILE A 155 -5.00 -8.42 -5.94
CA ILE A 155 -5.10 -6.97 -5.72
C ILE A 155 -5.67 -6.26 -6.94
N ILE A 156 -5.19 -6.59 -8.15
CA ILE A 156 -5.73 -6.03 -9.40
C ILE A 156 -7.23 -6.26 -9.45
N ARG A 157 -7.71 -7.49 -9.23
CA ARG A 157 -9.15 -7.79 -9.21
C ARG A 157 -9.93 -6.99 -8.17
N LEU A 158 -9.35 -6.80 -6.98
CA LEU A 158 -9.97 -6.00 -5.92
C LEU A 158 -10.04 -4.52 -6.29
N LEU A 159 -8.98 -3.97 -6.89
CA LEU A 159 -8.97 -2.58 -7.35
C LEU A 159 -9.95 -2.38 -8.53
N LEU A 160 -10.05 -3.35 -9.44
CA LEU A 160 -10.96 -3.33 -10.58
C LEU A 160 -12.44 -3.45 -10.20
N SER A 161 -12.77 -4.02 -9.03
CA SER A 161 -14.15 -4.08 -8.56
C SER A 161 -14.67 -2.74 -8.03
N ALA A 162 -13.77 -1.78 -7.79
CA ALA A 162 -14.14 -0.46 -7.31
C ALA A 162 -14.67 0.43 -8.45
N LYS A 163 -15.86 1.01 -8.26
CA LYS A 163 -16.56 1.78 -9.30
C LYS A 163 -15.77 2.99 -9.82
N ALA A 164 -14.94 3.61 -8.99
CA ALA A 164 -14.24 4.85 -9.34
C ALA A 164 -12.85 4.62 -9.95
N ILE A 165 -12.44 3.37 -10.19
CA ILE A 165 -11.10 3.04 -10.68
C ILE A 165 -10.86 3.64 -12.08
N ARG A 166 -9.69 4.25 -12.28
CA ARG A 166 -9.25 4.79 -13.57
C ARG A 166 -8.12 3.91 -14.12
N LEU A 167 -8.41 3.21 -15.22
CA LEU A 167 -7.48 2.23 -15.82
C LEU A 167 -6.40 2.87 -16.69
N ASN A 168 -6.63 4.10 -17.15
CA ASN A 168 -5.83 4.73 -18.21
C ASN A 168 -5.01 5.92 -17.70
N LEU A 169 -4.85 6.05 -16.37
CA LEU A 169 -3.91 7.03 -15.82
C LEU A 169 -2.50 6.65 -16.23
N LYS A 170 -1.70 7.67 -16.55
CA LYS A 170 -0.31 7.52 -16.94
C LYS A 170 0.62 7.83 -15.78
N ASP A 171 1.65 7.03 -15.61
CA ASP A 171 2.78 7.35 -14.75
C ASP A 171 3.72 8.36 -15.41
N SER A 172 4.86 8.65 -14.76
CA SER A 172 5.85 9.61 -15.23
C SER A 172 6.45 9.23 -16.57
N GLU A 173 6.47 7.94 -16.94
CA GLU A 173 6.98 7.45 -18.22
C GLU A 173 5.88 7.35 -19.29
N GLY A 174 4.66 7.78 -18.96
CA GLY A 174 3.51 7.69 -19.84
C GLY A 174 2.88 6.29 -19.87
N ASN A 175 3.36 5.37 -19.03
CA ASN A 175 2.86 4.00 -18.97
C ASN A 175 1.52 3.97 -18.22
N THR A 176 0.60 3.16 -18.72
CA THR A 176 -0.61 2.77 -17.98
C THR A 176 -0.35 1.48 -17.19
N PRO A 177 -1.23 1.08 -16.26
CA PRO A 177 -1.11 -0.22 -15.60
C PRO A 177 -1.08 -1.41 -16.57
N LEU A 178 -1.66 -1.27 -17.77
CA LEU A 178 -1.59 -2.30 -18.80
C LEU A 178 -0.22 -2.38 -19.47
N HIS A 179 0.46 -1.24 -19.70
CA HIS A 179 1.85 -1.25 -20.19
C HIS A 179 2.74 -2.06 -19.23
N LEU A 180 2.64 -1.78 -17.93
CA LEU A 180 3.43 -2.46 -16.90
C LEU A 180 3.11 -3.95 -16.81
N ALA A 181 1.83 -4.33 -16.95
CA ALA A 181 1.44 -5.74 -16.98
C ALA A 181 2.02 -6.46 -18.21
N CYS A 182 1.99 -5.82 -19.38
CA CYS A 182 2.55 -6.35 -20.63
C CYS A 182 4.08 -6.46 -20.60
N GLU A 183 4.77 -5.48 -20.02
CA GLU A 183 6.23 -5.50 -19.85
C GLU A 183 6.70 -6.63 -18.93
N ASP A 184 6.00 -6.86 -17.82
CA ASP A 184 6.31 -7.97 -16.88
C ASP A 184 5.96 -9.35 -17.47
N GLY A 185 5.02 -9.41 -18.42
CA GLY A 185 4.55 -10.66 -19.02
C GLY A 185 3.46 -11.36 -18.23
N SER A 186 2.78 -10.67 -17.30
CA SER A 186 1.69 -11.25 -16.52
C SER A 186 0.39 -11.37 -17.33
N GLU A 187 0.15 -12.52 -17.94
CA GLU A 187 -1.05 -12.78 -18.75
C GLU A 187 -2.34 -12.53 -17.97
N ASP A 188 -2.41 -13.00 -16.72
CA ASP A 188 -3.60 -12.86 -15.89
C ASP A 188 -3.94 -11.39 -15.61
N ALA A 189 -2.93 -10.56 -15.32
CA ALA A 189 -3.11 -9.13 -15.11
C ALA A 189 -3.57 -8.43 -16.40
N MET A 190 -2.97 -8.78 -17.54
CA MET A 190 -3.40 -8.29 -18.85
C MET A 190 -4.86 -8.65 -19.11
N PHE A 191 -5.25 -9.91 -18.91
CA PHE A 191 -6.62 -10.37 -19.13
C PHE A 191 -7.63 -9.64 -18.24
N ASP A 192 -7.34 -9.47 -16.95
CA ASP A 192 -8.23 -8.78 -16.02
C ASP A 192 -8.36 -7.29 -16.39
N LEU A 193 -7.27 -6.61 -16.76
CA LEU A 193 -7.27 -5.19 -17.20
C LEU A 193 -8.01 -4.98 -18.52
N VAL A 194 -7.78 -5.82 -19.53
CA VAL A 194 -8.43 -5.71 -20.84
C VAL A 194 -9.94 -5.96 -20.72
N LYS A 195 -10.35 -6.96 -19.93
CA LYS A 195 -11.78 -7.21 -19.65
C LYS A 195 -12.44 -6.05 -18.92
N ALA A 196 -11.70 -5.34 -18.08
CA ALA A 196 -12.19 -4.14 -17.41
C ALA A 196 -12.28 -2.91 -18.34
N GLY A 197 -11.80 -3.01 -19.59
CA GLY A 197 -11.86 -1.93 -20.57
C GLY A 197 -10.64 -1.00 -20.54
N ALA A 198 -9.47 -1.49 -20.13
CA ALA A 198 -8.22 -0.73 -20.31
C ALA A 198 -8.00 -0.41 -21.79
N ASP A 199 -7.60 0.82 -22.08
CA ASP A 199 -7.35 1.27 -23.44
C ASP A 199 -6.02 0.72 -23.95
N LEU A 200 -6.08 0.05 -25.10
CA LEU A 200 -4.96 -0.62 -25.75
C LEU A 200 -4.17 0.32 -26.66
N ASP A 201 -4.76 1.45 -27.05
CA ASP A 201 -4.22 2.34 -28.08
C ASP A 201 -3.38 3.47 -27.46
N ILE A 202 -3.27 3.52 -26.13
CA ILE A 202 -2.50 4.54 -25.42
C ILE A 202 -1.01 4.29 -25.63
N THR A 203 -0.27 5.31 -26.07
CA THR A 203 1.18 5.27 -26.15
C THR A 203 1.85 5.90 -24.93
N ASN A 204 2.99 5.35 -24.52
CA ASN A 204 3.87 5.93 -23.52
C ASN A 204 4.84 6.97 -24.13
N LYS A 205 5.82 7.45 -23.35
CA LYS A 205 6.83 8.41 -23.84
C LYS A 205 7.77 7.85 -24.90
N GLU A 206 7.89 6.52 -25.01
CA GLU A 206 8.64 5.84 -26.06
C GLU A 206 7.80 5.61 -27.32
N GLU A 207 6.59 6.19 -27.39
CA GLU A 207 5.60 5.98 -28.45
C GLU A 207 5.11 4.53 -28.58
N LYS A 208 5.34 3.69 -27.55
CA LYS A 208 4.95 2.28 -27.55
C LYS A 208 3.57 2.09 -26.96
N THR A 209 2.76 1.26 -27.61
CA THR A 209 1.51 0.72 -27.04
C THR A 209 1.79 -0.44 -26.07
N PRO A 210 0.86 -0.82 -25.17
CA PRO A 210 1.08 -1.94 -24.25
C PRO A 210 1.45 -3.24 -24.97
N PHE A 211 0.84 -3.53 -26.13
CA PHE A 211 1.03 -4.81 -26.82
C PHE A 211 2.36 -4.92 -27.55
N GLU A 212 3.07 -3.81 -27.79
CA GLU A 212 4.42 -3.86 -28.36
C GLU A 212 5.45 -4.49 -27.42
N TYR A 213 5.17 -4.52 -26.12
CA TYR A 213 5.97 -5.26 -25.14
C TYR A 213 5.75 -6.78 -25.23
N LEU A 214 4.66 -7.22 -25.87
CA LEU A 214 4.32 -8.64 -25.99
C LEU A 214 5.02 -9.25 -27.21
N LYS A 215 5.78 -10.32 -26.97
CA LYS A 215 6.42 -11.10 -28.05
C LYS A 215 5.48 -12.16 -28.66
N SER A 216 4.42 -12.55 -27.94
CA SER A 216 3.52 -13.63 -28.35
C SER A 216 2.33 -13.10 -29.15
N ARG A 217 2.30 -13.42 -30.45
CA ARG A 217 1.18 -13.09 -31.34
C ARG A 217 -0.13 -13.76 -30.90
N GLU A 218 -0.06 -15.00 -30.42
CA GLU A 218 -1.24 -15.73 -29.95
C GLU A 218 -1.89 -15.04 -28.73
N LEU A 219 -1.07 -14.54 -27.81
CA LEU A 219 -1.55 -13.80 -26.63
C LEU A 219 -2.22 -12.49 -27.04
N ILE A 220 -1.62 -11.74 -27.97
CA ILE A 220 -2.22 -10.52 -28.52
C ILE A 220 -3.59 -10.82 -29.14
N GLU A 221 -3.70 -11.86 -29.97
CA GLU A 221 -4.97 -12.27 -30.57
C GLU A 221 -6.03 -12.67 -29.53
N LYS A 222 -5.62 -13.31 -28.42
CA LYS A 222 -6.53 -13.62 -27.30
C LYS A 222 -7.00 -12.36 -26.57
N LEU A 223 -6.11 -11.41 -26.31
CA LEU A 223 -6.46 -10.16 -25.63
C LEU A 223 -7.37 -9.28 -26.49
N LEU A 224 -7.12 -9.18 -27.81
CA LEU A 224 -7.97 -8.42 -28.73
C LEU A 224 -9.40 -8.96 -28.80
N LYS A 225 -9.60 -10.28 -28.69
CA LYS A 225 -10.94 -10.91 -28.65
C LYS A 225 -11.72 -10.56 -27.39
N LEU A 226 -11.06 -10.12 -26.33
CA LEU A 226 -11.68 -9.79 -25.05
C LEU A 226 -12.01 -8.31 -24.91
N VAL A 227 -11.58 -7.48 -25.86
CA VAL A 227 -11.95 -6.07 -25.88
C VAL A 227 -13.46 -6.00 -26.03
N PRO A 228 -14.19 -5.45 -25.03
CA PRO A 228 -15.61 -5.24 -25.18
C PRO A 228 -15.82 -4.36 -26.40
N ALA A 229 -16.73 -4.77 -27.32
CA ALA A 229 -16.99 -4.04 -28.55
C ALA A 229 -17.20 -2.56 -28.20
N LYS A 230 -16.29 -1.68 -28.67
CA LYS A 230 -16.36 -0.23 -28.41
C LYS A 230 -17.80 0.20 -28.70
N ALA A 231 -18.52 0.66 -27.67
CA ALA A 231 -19.82 1.29 -27.87
C ALA A 231 -19.55 2.53 -28.75
N ARG A 232 -19.95 2.41 -30.02
CA ARG A 232 -19.90 3.51 -30.99
C ARG A 232 -20.83 4.63 -30.58
#